data_AF-A0A9X3FY95-F1
#
_entry.id   AF-A0A9X3FY95-F1
#
_cell.length_a   1.000
_cell.length_b   1.000
_cell.length_c   1.000
_cell.angle_alpha   90.00
_cell.angle_beta   90.00
_cell.angle_gamma   90.00
#
_symmetry.space_group_name_H-M   'P 1'
#
loop_
_entity.id
_entity.type
_entity.pdbx_description
1 polymer ?
#
loop_
_entity_poly.entity_id
_entity_poly.type
_entity_poly.pdbx_seq_one_letter_code
_entity_poly.pdbx_strand_id
1 'polypeptide(L)'
;MTTPLPTGPAGALDVRADEELTWLLSLDPTVIAVLGGVLVTFLLIAVLAGWLVVRRVRRSPLVARSREIAARSRELGMQGATAVAARRLPPGQRRSCAELQLEVCRARDRLRRQVATAQAAGAHLGEIPDLLPSLEAEGSRLEQRLRQRALVPEPTARDDLELEARAHLDTLADVCDAVRQAERVASTARRPTTEVADAVTALRAHTSAYEELIAPPVAPPLPQPPAGAPTQDQPLRAEDRAR
;
A
#
# COMPACT_ATOMS: atom_id res chain seq x y z
N MET A 1 47.61 -27.65 -63.55
CA MET A 1 47.52 -26.20 -63.24
C MET A 1 46.94 -26.06 -61.85
N THR A 2 47.76 -25.63 -60.91
CA THR A 2 47.52 -25.55 -59.46
C THR A 2 47.21 -24.11 -59.07
N THR A 3 46.04 -23.86 -58.50
CA THR A 3 45.64 -22.56 -57.94
C THR A 3 45.65 -22.63 -56.40
N PRO A 4 46.37 -21.75 -55.69
CA PRO A 4 46.50 -21.80 -54.23
C PRO A 4 45.30 -21.17 -53.50
N LEU A 5 44.98 -21.70 -52.31
CA LEU A 5 43.99 -21.17 -51.37
C LEU A 5 44.49 -19.87 -50.69
N PRO A 6 43.61 -18.89 -50.43
CA PRO A 6 43.92 -17.74 -49.58
C PRO A 6 43.77 -18.09 -48.09
N THR A 7 44.88 -18.21 -47.38
CA THR A 7 44.93 -18.15 -45.91
C THR A 7 44.77 -16.70 -45.45
N GLY A 8 43.54 -16.33 -45.07
CA GLY A 8 43.23 -15.07 -44.39
C GLY A 8 43.60 -15.12 -42.89
N PRO A 9 43.90 -13.96 -42.26
CA PRO A 9 44.53 -13.91 -40.94
C PRO A 9 43.51 -14.12 -39.81
N ALA A 10 43.46 -15.33 -39.25
CA ALA A 10 42.71 -15.63 -38.04
C ALA A 10 43.37 -15.10 -36.75
N GLY A 11 44.57 -14.50 -36.82
CA GLY A 11 45.34 -14.06 -35.65
C GLY A 11 45.14 -12.61 -35.20
N ALA A 12 44.32 -11.81 -35.89
CA ALA A 12 44.19 -10.38 -35.61
C ALA A 12 43.16 -10.02 -34.51
N LEU A 13 42.39 -10.99 -34.01
CA LEU A 13 41.38 -10.76 -32.96
C LEU A 13 41.85 -11.11 -31.54
N ASP A 14 42.86 -11.97 -31.38
CA ASP A 14 43.39 -12.31 -30.04
C ASP A 14 44.32 -11.23 -29.47
N VAL A 15 45.19 -10.64 -30.31
CA VAL A 15 46.21 -9.67 -29.87
C VAL A 15 45.60 -8.38 -29.30
N ARG A 16 44.42 -7.97 -29.78
CA ARG A 16 43.76 -6.74 -29.32
C ARG A 16 43.12 -6.90 -27.93
N ALA A 17 42.71 -8.11 -27.55
CA ALA A 17 42.19 -8.37 -26.22
C ALA A 17 43.33 -8.41 -25.17
N ASP A 18 44.52 -8.87 -25.56
CA ASP A 18 45.70 -8.91 -24.67
C ASP A 18 46.27 -7.53 -24.35
N GLU A 19 46.24 -6.57 -25.29
CA GLU A 19 46.64 -5.17 -25.05
C GLU A 19 45.72 -4.44 -24.05
N GLU A 20 44.43 -4.75 -24.06
CA GLU A 20 43.46 -4.19 -23.08
C GLU A 20 43.62 -4.81 -21.68
N LEU A 21 44.18 -6.01 -21.56
CA LEU A 21 44.47 -6.64 -20.26
C LEU A 21 45.82 -6.21 -19.69
N THR A 22 46.79 -5.84 -20.53
CA THR A 22 48.12 -5.41 -20.06
C THR A 22 48.07 -4.06 -19.34
N TRP A 23 47.17 -3.14 -19.70
CA TRP A 23 46.98 -1.88 -18.96
C TRP A 23 46.37 -2.11 -17.56
N LEU A 24 45.64 -3.21 -17.37
CA LEU A 24 44.95 -3.57 -16.13
C LEU A 24 45.96 -4.18 -15.15
N LEU A 25 46.99 -4.86 -15.65
CA LEU A 25 48.13 -5.33 -14.85
C LEU A 25 49.16 -4.25 -14.54
N SER A 26 49.27 -3.19 -15.35
CA SER A 26 50.14 -2.04 -15.07
C SER A 26 49.53 -1.04 -14.09
N LEU A 27 48.24 -1.16 -13.76
CA LEU A 27 47.61 -0.38 -12.70
C LEU A 27 48.15 -0.84 -11.35
N ASP A 28 48.58 0.12 -10.52
CA ASP A 28 49.08 -0.13 -9.18
C ASP A 28 48.13 -1.08 -8.41
N PRO A 29 48.62 -2.22 -7.88
CA PRO A 29 47.77 -3.21 -7.22
C PRO A 29 46.95 -2.61 -6.08
N THR A 30 47.43 -1.51 -5.51
CA THR A 30 46.72 -0.71 -4.50
C THR A 30 45.47 -0.05 -5.07
N VAL A 31 45.53 0.48 -6.30
CA VAL A 31 44.38 1.10 -6.99
C VAL A 31 43.35 0.04 -7.37
N ILE A 32 43.79 -1.15 -7.82
CA ILE A 32 42.90 -2.28 -8.12
C ILE A 32 42.21 -2.78 -6.86
N ALA A 33 42.94 -2.88 -5.74
CA ALA A 33 42.37 -3.27 -4.45
C ALA A 33 41.34 -2.25 -3.93
N VAL A 34 41.60 -0.95 -4.11
CA VAL A 34 40.66 0.11 -3.73
C VAL A 34 39.41 0.08 -4.62
N LEU A 35 39.57 -0.02 -5.95
CA LEU A 35 38.44 -0.11 -6.88
C LEU A 35 37.62 -1.37 -6.66
N GLY A 36 38.27 -2.52 -6.47
CA GLY A 36 37.62 -3.77 -6.12
C GLY A 36 36.90 -3.70 -4.79
N GLY A 37 37.54 -3.11 -3.77
CA GLY A 37 36.94 -2.89 -2.45
C GLY A 37 35.70 -2.00 -2.52
N VAL A 38 35.77 -0.88 -3.25
CA VAL A 38 34.62 0.02 -3.45
C VAL A 38 33.50 -0.69 -4.20
N LEU A 39 33.81 -1.44 -5.26
CA LEU A 39 32.81 -2.20 -6.02
C LEU A 39 32.13 -3.26 -5.16
N VAL A 40 32.89 -4.03 -4.38
CA VAL A 40 32.37 -5.05 -3.46
C VAL A 40 31.53 -4.40 -2.36
N THR A 41 31.95 -3.26 -1.83
CA THR A 41 31.20 -2.53 -0.81
C THR A 41 29.87 -2.01 -1.38
N PHE A 42 29.89 -1.45 -2.59
CA PHE A 42 28.66 -1.04 -3.29
C PHE A 42 27.74 -2.23 -3.56
N LEU A 43 28.29 -3.38 -3.95
CA LEU A 43 27.52 -4.60 -4.17
C LEU A 43 26.88 -5.09 -2.86
N LEU A 44 27.63 -5.08 -1.77
CA LEU A 44 27.13 -5.42 -0.43
C LEU A 44 26.02 -4.47 0.02
N ILE A 45 26.19 -3.16 -0.16
CA ILE A 45 25.16 -2.15 0.14
C ILE A 45 23.93 -2.39 -0.73
N ALA A 46 24.08 -2.67 -2.02
CA ALA A 46 22.96 -2.97 -2.91
C ALA A 46 22.21 -4.25 -2.52
N VAL A 47 22.94 -5.30 -2.13
CA VAL A 47 22.36 -6.56 -1.64
C VAL A 47 21.66 -6.34 -0.30
N LEU A 48 22.26 -5.59 0.64
CA LEU A 48 21.66 -5.25 1.92
C LEU A 48 20.42 -4.36 1.76
N ALA A 49 20.47 -3.38 0.86
CA ALA A 49 19.33 -2.53 0.52
C ALA A 49 18.22 -3.36 -0.14
N GLY A 50 18.55 -4.22 -1.10
CA GLY A 50 17.61 -5.15 -1.71
C GLY A 50 17.02 -6.13 -0.68
N TRP A 51 17.83 -6.65 0.23
CA TRP A 51 17.39 -7.56 1.28
C TRP A 51 16.54 -6.85 2.34
N LEU A 52 16.87 -5.62 2.73
CA LEU A 52 16.06 -4.81 3.62
C LEU A 52 14.73 -4.41 2.98
N VAL A 53 14.74 -4.06 1.69
CA VAL A 53 13.53 -3.84 0.90
C VAL A 53 12.70 -5.11 0.91
N VAL A 54 13.25 -6.26 0.52
CA VAL A 54 12.53 -7.57 0.51
C VAL A 54 12.05 -7.98 1.90
N ARG A 55 12.83 -7.75 2.95
CA ARG A 55 12.48 -8.10 4.35
C ARG A 55 11.42 -7.16 4.91
N ARG A 56 11.45 -5.88 4.57
CA ARG A 56 10.44 -4.88 4.96
C ARG A 56 9.15 -5.05 4.15
N VAL A 57 9.28 -5.47 2.89
CA VAL A 57 8.21 -5.89 1.97
C VAL A 57 7.54 -7.17 2.47
N ARG A 58 8.30 -8.18 2.92
CA ARG A 58 7.74 -9.42 3.50
C ARG A 58 7.06 -9.22 4.86
N ARG A 59 7.45 -8.21 5.63
CA ARG A 59 6.83 -7.88 6.94
C ARG A 59 5.65 -6.91 6.85
N SER A 60 5.36 -6.34 5.68
CA SER A 60 4.23 -5.41 5.49
C SER A 60 3.13 -6.06 4.63
N PRO A 61 1.89 -6.18 5.12
CA PRO A 61 0.75 -6.73 4.37
C PRO A 61 0.37 -5.89 3.13
N LEU A 62 1.09 -4.81 2.84
CA LEU A 62 0.89 -3.94 1.68
C LEU A 62 1.50 -4.49 0.38
N VAL A 63 2.22 -5.62 0.42
CA VAL A 63 2.91 -6.17 -0.77
C VAL A 63 2.06 -7.17 -1.55
N ALA A 64 1.00 -7.72 -0.96
CA ALA A 64 -0.07 -8.33 -1.74
C ALA A 64 -0.67 -7.30 -2.72
N ARG A 65 -0.81 -6.04 -2.28
CA ARG A 65 -1.30 -4.92 -3.10
C ARG A 65 -0.33 -4.49 -4.20
N SER A 66 0.98 -4.48 -3.99
CA SER A 66 1.92 -3.98 -5.01
C SER A 66 2.24 -5.02 -6.10
N ARG A 67 2.19 -6.32 -5.80
CA ARG A 67 2.26 -7.37 -6.83
C ARG A 67 1.01 -7.38 -7.73
N GLU A 68 -0.17 -7.12 -7.17
CA GLU A 68 -1.37 -6.89 -7.98
C GLU A 68 -1.29 -5.61 -8.81
N ILE A 69 -0.65 -4.54 -8.32
CA ILE A 69 -0.50 -3.28 -9.09
C ILE A 69 0.55 -3.42 -10.20
N ALA A 70 1.62 -4.18 -9.98
CA ALA A 70 2.62 -4.48 -11.01
C ALA A 70 2.12 -5.52 -12.05
N ALA A 71 1.24 -6.44 -11.65
CA ALA A 71 0.47 -7.27 -12.58
C ALA A 71 -0.55 -6.41 -13.37
N ARG A 72 -1.26 -5.51 -12.68
CA ARG A 72 -2.17 -4.53 -13.31
C ARG A 72 -1.47 -3.57 -14.25
N SER A 73 -0.22 -3.16 -14.03
CA SER A 73 0.47 -2.26 -14.96
C SER A 73 0.88 -2.96 -16.26
N ARG A 74 1.22 -4.25 -16.20
CA ARG A 74 1.37 -5.09 -17.40
C ARG A 74 0.02 -5.34 -18.10
N GLU A 75 -1.04 -5.57 -17.34
CA GLU A 75 -2.39 -5.73 -17.90
C GLU A 75 -2.97 -4.43 -18.43
N LEU A 76 -2.71 -3.27 -17.83
CA LEU A 76 -3.13 -1.95 -18.29
C LEU A 76 -2.36 -1.51 -19.54
N GLY A 77 -1.08 -1.90 -19.68
CA GLY A 77 -0.33 -1.76 -20.93
C GLY A 77 -0.94 -2.61 -22.07
N MET A 78 -1.49 -3.78 -21.74
CA MET A 78 -2.26 -4.60 -22.69
C MET A 78 -3.68 -4.07 -22.91
N GLN A 79 -4.35 -3.54 -21.87
CA GLN A 79 -5.72 -3.03 -21.90
C GLN A 79 -5.83 -1.67 -22.61
N GLY A 80 -4.79 -0.83 -22.57
CA GLY A 80 -4.70 0.38 -23.38
C GLY A 80 -4.60 0.07 -24.88
N ALA A 81 -3.87 -1.01 -25.23
CA ALA A 81 -3.80 -1.51 -26.59
C ALA A 81 -5.12 -2.18 -27.04
N THR A 82 -5.81 -2.90 -26.14
CA THR A 82 -7.08 -3.56 -26.48
C THR A 82 -8.31 -2.64 -26.41
N ALA A 83 -8.31 -1.58 -25.60
CA ALA A 83 -9.38 -0.57 -25.59
C ALA A 83 -9.38 0.27 -26.89
N VAL A 84 -8.19 0.56 -27.43
CA VAL A 84 -8.06 1.20 -28.76
C VAL A 84 -8.38 0.21 -29.89
N ALA A 85 -8.08 -1.10 -29.71
CA ALA A 85 -8.52 -2.13 -30.65
C ALA A 85 -10.05 -2.32 -30.64
N ALA A 86 -10.71 -2.30 -29.48
CA ALA A 86 -12.16 -2.45 -29.36
C ALA A 86 -12.94 -1.32 -30.04
N ARG A 87 -12.41 -0.08 -30.01
CA ARG A 87 -13.02 1.06 -30.72
C ARG A 87 -12.87 0.99 -32.25
N ARG A 88 -12.01 0.10 -32.76
CA ARG A 88 -11.81 -0.19 -34.18
C ARG A 88 -12.40 -1.51 -34.64
N LEU A 89 -13.11 -2.25 -33.77
CA LEU A 89 -13.79 -3.48 -34.17
C LEU A 89 -15.18 -3.16 -34.76
N PRO A 90 -15.53 -3.75 -35.93
CA PRO A 90 -16.85 -3.55 -36.54
C PRO A 90 -17.98 -4.02 -35.60
N PRO A 91 -19.18 -3.39 -35.68
CA PRO A 91 -20.31 -3.74 -34.81
C PRO A 91 -20.69 -5.21 -35.01
N GLY A 92 -20.67 -5.98 -33.92
CA GLY A 92 -20.93 -7.42 -33.95
C GLY A 92 -20.64 -8.10 -32.61
N GLN A 93 -20.70 -9.43 -32.59
CA GLN A 93 -20.61 -10.29 -31.41
C GLN A 93 -19.36 -10.09 -30.55
N ARG A 94 -18.27 -9.59 -31.14
CA ARG A 94 -17.03 -9.26 -30.42
C ARG A 94 -17.21 -8.04 -29.50
N ARG A 95 -18.10 -7.12 -29.86
CA ARG A 95 -18.39 -5.91 -29.07
C ARG A 95 -19.22 -6.25 -27.82
N SER A 96 -20.26 -7.08 -27.95
CA SER A 96 -21.06 -7.50 -26.78
C SER A 96 -20.23 -8.29 -25.77
N CYS A 97 -19.35 -9.18 -26.24
CA CYS A 97 -18.43 -9.90 -25.35
C CYS A 97 -17.45 -8.97 -24.64
N ALA A 98 -16.90 -7.97 -25.34
CA ALA A 98 -15.99 -6.99 -24.76
C ALA A 98 -16.70 -6.05 -23.76
N GLU A 99 -17.95 -5.67 -24.03
CA GLU A 99 -18.78 -4.89 -23.11
C GLU A 99 -19.06 -5.69 -21.83
N LEU A 100 -19.46 -6.97 -21.93
CA LEU A 100 -19.66 -7.86 -20.78
C LEU A 100 -18.38 -8.06 -19.96
N GLN A 101 -17.21 -8.18 -20.60
CA GLN A 101 -15.93 -8.26 -19.89
C GLN A 101 -15.66 -7.02 -19.04
N LEU A 102 -15.90 -5.83 -19.60
CA LEU A 102 -15.73 -4.58 -18.89
C LEU A 102 -16.72 -4.46 -17.73
N GLU A 103 -17.95 -4.93 -17.90
CA GLU A 103 -18.95 -4.95 -16.83
C GLU A 103 -18.56 -5.88 -15.68
N VAL A 104 -18.13 -7.11 -15.96
CA VAL A 104 -17.65 -8.06 -14.93
C VAL A 104 -16.45 -7.49 -14.19
N CYS A 105 -15.49 -6.89 -14.89
CA CYS A 105 -14.33 -6.24 -14.27
C CYS A 105 -14.75 -5.10 -13.33
N ARG A 106 -15.64 -4.21 -13.80
CA ARG A 106 -16.14 -3.07 -13.00
C ARG A 106 -16.94 -3.52 -11.79
N ALA A 107 -17.77 -4.55 -11.93
CA ALA A 107 -18.56 -5.12 -10.84
C ALA A 107 -17.66 -5.70 -9.74
N ARG A 108 -16.61 -6.43 -10.12
CA ARG A 108 -15.60 -6.96 -9.18
C ARG A 108 -14.85 -5.84 -8.45
N ASP A 109 -14.38 -4.83 -9.18
CA ASP A 109 -13.69 -3.67 -8.58
C ASP A 109 -14.60 -2.88 -7.64
N ARG A 110 -15.90 -2.81 -7.94
CA ARG A 110 -16.89 -2.19 -7.06
C ARG A 110 -17.09 -2.99 -5.79
N LEU A 111 -17.29 -4.31 -5.89
CA LEU A 111 -17.45 -5.19 -4.73
C LEU A 111 -16.23 -5.11 -3.81
N ARG A 112 -15.02 -5.20 -4.38
CA ARG A 112 -13.76 -5.12 -3.61
C ARG A 112 -13.62 -3.81 -2.86
N ARG A 113 -13.99 -2.69 -3.49
CA ARG A 113 -13.99 -1.37 -2.83
C ARG A 113 -15.03 -1.31 -1.71
N GLN A 114 -16.25 -1.81 -1.94
CA GLN A 114 -17.32 -1.80 -0.95
C GLN A 114 -17.03 -2.68 0.26
N VAL A 115 -16.47 -3.88 0.05
CA VAL A 115 -16.03 -4.74 1.15
C VAL A 115 -14.92 -4.06 1.96
N ALA A 116 -13.95 -3.43 1.30
CA ALA A 116 -12.89 -2.71 1.98
C ALA A 116 -13.41 -1.50 2.77
N THR A 117 -14.37 -0.73 2.24
CA THR A 117 -14.98 0.40 2.96
C THR A 117 -15.81 -0.09 4.15
N ALA A 118 -16.60 -1.15 3.97
CA ALA A 118 -17.41 -1.71 5.05
C ALA A 118 -16.55 -2.32 6.17
N GLN A 119 -15.44 -3.00 5.83
CA GLN A 119 -14.46 -3.48 6.83
C GLN A 119 -13.80 -2.32 7.57
N ALA A 120 -13.39 -1.26 6.86
CA ALA A 120 -12.81 -0.07 7.49
C ALA A 120 -13.82 0.65 8.41
N ALA A 121 -15.12 0.59 8.09
CA ALA A 121 -16.19 1.09 8.94
C ALA A 121 -16.49 0.18 10.16
N GLY A 122 -15.88 -1.00 10.23
CA GLY A 122 -16.11 -1.99 11.30
C GLY A 122 -17.40 -2.80 11.13
N ALA A 123 -17.96 -2.87 9.92
CA ALA A 123 -19.14 -3.68 9.66
C ALA A 123 -18.81 -5.17 9.77
N HIS A 124 -19.69 -5.93 10.44
CA HIS A 124 -19.57 -7.38 10.50
C HIS A 124 -20.11 -7.98 9.19
N LEU A 125 -19.19 -8.43 8.33
CA LEU A 125 -19.52 -8.95 7.00
C LEU A 125 -19.67 -10.49 6.96
N GLY A 126 -19.61 -11.16 8.11
CA GLY A 126 -19.67 -12.62 8.19
C GLY A 126 -18.61 -13.28 7.31
N GLU A 127 -19.03 -14.23 6.47
CA GLU A 127 -18.18 -15.03 5.57
C GLU A 127 -17.88 -14.34 4.22
N ILE A 128 -18.48 -13.17 3.95
CA ILE A 128 -18.31 -12.46 2.66
C ILE A 128 -16.84 -12.21 2.30
N PRO A 129 -15.96 -11.79 3.24
CA PRO A 129 -14.54 -11.61 2.94
C PRO A 129 -13.82 -12.90 2.53
N ASP A 130 -14.26 -14.04 3.07
CA ASP A 130 -13.67 -15.36 2.78
C ASP A 130 -14.17 -15.93 1.45
N LEU A 131 -15.39 -15.55 1.03
CA LEU A 131 -15.95 -15.91 -0.27
C LEU A 131 -15.42 -15.05 -1.42
N LEU A 132 -14.90 -13.85 -1.13
CA LEU A 132 -14.42 -12.90 -2.13
C LEU A 132 -13.34 -13.46 -3.07
N PRO A 133 -12.31 -14.21 -2.62
CA PRO A 133 -11.35 -14.85 -3.50
C PRO A 133 -11.97 -15.87 -4.46
N SER A 134 -13.02 -16.59 -4.04
CA SER A 134 -13.73 -17.55 -4.89
C SER A 134 -14.49 -16.84 -6.00
N LEU A 135 -15.24 -15.78 -5.65
CA LEU A 135 -15.97 -14.96 -6.61
C LEU A 135 -15.03 -14.27 -7.61
N GLU A 136 -13.86 -13.81 -7.15
CA GLU A 136 -12.82 -13.25 -8.03
C GLU A 136 -12.26 -14.31 -8.99
N ALA A 137 -12.05 -15.54 -8.53
CA ALA A 137 -11.58 -16.63 -9.37
C ALA A 137 -12.61 -16.98 -10.45
N GLU A 138 -13.90 -17.07 -10.10
CA GLU A 138 -14.99 -17.30 -11.06
C GLU A 138 -15.10 -16.19 -12.09
N GLY A 139 -15.09 -14.93 -11.66
CA GLY A 139 -15.12 -13.79 -12.58
C GLY A 139 -13.90 -13.75 -13.51
N SER A 140 -12.72 -14.14 -13.04
CA SER A 140 -11.51 -14.24 -13.89
C SER A 140 -11.62 -15.36 -14.94
N ARG A 141 -12.23 -16.49 -14.58
CA ARG A 141 -12.49 -17.59 -15.51
C ARG A 141 -13.50 -17.17 -16.58
N LEU A 142 -14.57 -16.48 -16.21
CA LEU A 142 -15.55 -15.94 -17.14
C LEU A 142 -14.93 -14.93 -18.10
N GLU A 143 -14.10 -14.02 -17.60
CA GLU A 143 -13.39 -13.04 -18.44
C GLU A 143 -12.49 -13.74 -19.47
N GLN A 144 -11.74 -14.77 -19.05
CA GLN A 144 -10.88 -15.54 -19.94
C GLN A 144 -11.68 -16.29 -21.01
N ARG A 145 -12.82 -16.90 -20.64
CA ARG A 145 -13.72 -17.57 -21.59
C ARG A 145 -14.32 -16.58 -22.61
N LEU A 146 -14.77 -15.41 -22.14
CA LEU A 146 -15.25 -14.33 -23.02
C LEU A 146 -14.15 -13.84 -23.97
N ARG A 147 -12.89 -13.81 -23.51
CA ARG A 147 -11.74 -13.36 -24.31
C ARG A 147 -11.41 -14.37 -25.40
N GLN A 148 -11.41 -15.65 -25.05
CA GLN A 148 -11.23 -16.74 -26.00
C GLN A 148 -12.33 -16.73 -27.08
N ARG A 149 -13.58 -16.49 -26.68
CA ARG A 149 -14.73 -16.41 -27.60
C ARG A 149 -14.69 -15.18 -28.51
N ALA A 150 -14.18 -14.06 -28.03
CA ALA A 150 -13.96 -12.88 -28.88
C ALA A 150 -12.91 -13.12 -29.98
N LEU A 151 -11.93 -14.00 -29.72
CA LEU A 151 -10.88 -14.37 -30.68
C LEU A 151 -11.33 -15.44 -31.67
N VAL A 152 -12.11 -16.44 -31.21
CA VAL A 152 -12.62 -17.56 -32.04
C VAL A 152 -14.16 -17.57 -32.01
N PRO A 153 -14.84 -17.10 -33.07
CA PRO A 153 -16.30 -17.11 -33.13
C PRO A 153 -16.82 -18.53 -33.37
N GLU A 154 -17.29 -19.17 -32.30
CA GLU A 154 -17.94 -20.49 -32.30
C GLU A 154 -19.48 -20.30 -32.28
N PRO A 155 -20.24 -20.86 -33.24
CA PRO A 155 -21.64 -20.48 -33.48
C PRO A 155 -22.65 -21.04 -32.46
N THR A 156 -22.36 -22.12 -31.74
CA THR A 156 -23.40 -22.93 -31.07
C THR A 156 -23.60 -22.68 -29.57
N ALA A 157 -22.65 -22.07 -28.86
CA ALA A 157 -22.73 -21.84 -27.40
C ALA A 157 -22.87 -20.35 -27.02
N ARG A 158 -23.66 -19.59 -27.80
CA ARG A 158 -23.76 -18.13 -27.67
C ARG A 158 -24.50 -17.69 -26.42
N ASP A 159 -25.65 -18.29 -26.17
CA ASP A 159 -26.57 -17.79 -25.14
C ASP A 159 -26.13 -18.25 -23.74
N ASP A 160 -25.48 -19.42 -23.63
CA ASP A 160 -25.09 -19.99 -22.35
C ASP A 160 -24.02 -19.16 -21.63
N LEU A 161 -22.98 -18.69 -22.35
CA LEU A 161 -21.89 -17.92 -21.73
C LEU A 161 -22.33 -16.49 -21.39
N GLU A 162 -23.17 -15.86 -22.22
CA GLU A 162 -23.74 -14.55 -21.90
C GLU A 162 -24.69 -14.64 -20.71
N LEU A 163 -25.49 -15.71 -20.62
CA LEU A 163 -26.38 -15.98 -19.49
C LEU A 163 -25.59 -16.26 -18.21
N GLU A 164 -24.53 -17.07 -18.27
CA GLU A 164 -23.62 -17.35 -17.14
C GLU A 164 -22.97 -16.05 -16.64
N ALA A 165 -22.51 -15.19 -17.54
CA ALA A 165 -21.94 -13.89 -17.19
C ALA A 165 -22.96 -12.95 -16.53
N ARG A 166 -24.19 -12.90 -17.05
CA ARG A 166 -25.28 -12.10 -16.46
C ARG A 166 -25.68 -12.62 -15.07
N ALA A 167 -25.84 -13.92 -14.90
CA ALA A 167 -26.13 -14.54 -13.61
C ALA A 167 -25.03 -14.25 -12.57
N HIS A 168 -23.75 -14.25 -12.99
CA HIS A 168 -22.65 -13.86 -12.14
C HIS A 168 -22.71 -12.36 -11.76
N LEU A 169 -23.07 -11.48 -12.70
CA LEU A 169 -23.27 -10.05 -12.40
C LEU A 169 -24.41 -9.82 -11.41
N ASP A 170 -25.52 -10.55 -11.54
CA ASP A 170 -26.66 -10.49 -10.61
C ASP A 170 -26.22 -10.96 -9.20
N THR A 171 -25.48 -12.06 -9.13
CA THR A 171 -24.90 -12.55 -7.87
C THR A 171 -23.98 -11.50 -7.23
N LEU A 172 -23.12 -10.83 -8.01
CA LEU A 172 -22.26 -9.75 -7.51
C LEU A 172 -23.08 -8.54 -7.03
N ALA A 173 -24.19 -8.22 -7.69
CA ALA A 173 -25.10 -7.14 -7.29
C ALA A 173 -25.74 -7.46 -5.94
N ASP A 174 -26.26 -8.68 -5.76
CA ASP A 174 -26.85 -9.15 -4.50
C ASP A 174 -25.86 -9.09 -3.34
N VAL A 175 -24.61 -9.54 -3.55
CA VAL A 175 -23.55 -9.43 -2.53
C VAL A 175 -23.23 -7.96 -2.24
N CYS A 176 -23.17 -7.10 -3.26
CA CYS A 176 -22.98 -5.66 -3.06
C CYS A 176 -24.14 -5.02 -2.27
N ASP A 177 -25.38 -5.46 -2.46
CA ASP A 177 -26.54 -5.00 -1.70
C ASP A 177 -26.51 -5.51 -0.25
N ALA A 178 -26.12 -6.77 -0.02
CA ALA A 178 -25.91 -7.33 1.31
C ALA A 178 -24.81 -6.57 2.09
N VAL A 179 -23.68 -6.27 1.46
CA VAL A 179 -22.59 -5.47 2.06
C VAL A 179 -23.07 -4.06 2.41
N ARG A 180 -23.81 -3.41 1.50
CA ARG A 180 -24.40 -2.08 1.74
C ARG A 180 -25.40 -2.12 2.91
N GLN A 181 -26.18 -3.17 3.03
CA GLN A 181 -27.12 -3.33 4.14
C GLN A 181 -26.39 -3.54 5.47
N ALA A 182 -25.33 -4.35 5.49
CA ALA A 182 -24.48 -4.54 6.67
C ALA A 182 -23.80 -3.22 7.11
N GLU A 183 -23.31 -2.44 6.15
CA GLU A 183 -22.73 -1.10 6.41
C GLU A 183 -23.77 -0.15 7.03
N ARG A 184 -24.99 -0.12 6.51
CA ARG A 184 -26.08 0.71 7.07
C ARG A 184 -26.42 0.32 8.50
N VAL A 185 -26.53 -0.98 8.78
CA VAL A 185 -26.77 -1.48 10.16
C VAL A 185 -25.64 -1.07 11.10
N ALA A 186 -24.39 -1.23 10.69
CA ALA A 186 -23.23 -0.80 11.49
C ALA A 186 -23.23 0.72 11.75
N SER A 187 -23.51 1.53 10.74
CA SER A 187 -23.60 2.99 10.89
C SER A 187 -24.74 3.41 11.83
N THR A 188 -25.86 2.70 11.78
CA THR A 188 -27.03 2.96 12.62
C THR A 188 -26.76 2.57 14.07
N ALA A 189 -26.03 1.47 14.32
CA ALA A 189 -25.62 1.07 15.66
C ALA A 189 -24.59 2.03 16.29
N ARG A 190 -23.76 2.69 15.47
CA ARG A 190 -22.75 3.65 15.95
C ARG A 190 -23.36 4.98 16.38
N ARG A 191 -24.40 5.46 15.69
CA ARG A 191 -25.08 6.73 15.98
C ARG A 191 -25.60 6.88 17.41
N PRO A 192 -26.34 5.92 18.00
CA PRO A 192 -26.81 6.03 19.38
C PRO A 192 -25.65 5.99 20.38
N THR A 193 -24.56 5.25 20.09
CA THR A 193 -23.39 5.22 20.99
C THR A 193 -22.68 6.57 21.06
N THR A 194 -22.59 7.29 19.93
CA THR A 194 -22.02 8.64 19.90
C THR A 194 -22.95 9.65 20.57
N GLU A 195 -24.26 9.58 20.32
CA GLU A 195 -25.24 10.48 20.96
C GLU A 195 -25.28 10.29 22.49
N VAL A 196 -25.16 9.06 22.98
CA VAL A 196 -25.06 8.78 24.43
C VAL A 196 -23.75 9.30 25.01
N ALA A 197 -22.61 9.11 24.32
CA ALA A 197 -21.33 9.63 24.77
C ALA A 197 -21.32 11.17 24.85
N ASP A 198 -21.93 11.82 23.87
CA ASP A 198 -22.09 13.28 23.82
C ASP A 198 -23.02 13.75 24.94
N ALA A 199 -24.15 13.08 25.16
CA ALA A 199 -25.07 13.40 26.26
C ALA A 199 -24.41 13.24 27.64
N VAL A 200 -23.62 12.19 27.85
CA VAL A 200 -22.86 11.98 29.10
C VAL A 200 -21.80 13.07 29.28
N THR A 201 -21.13 13.47 28.21
CA THR A 201 -20.12 14.55 28.24
C THR A 201 -20.79 15.89 28.56
N ALA A 202 -21.92 16.19 27.94
CA ALA A 202 -22.71 17.38 28.23
C ALA A 202 -23.22 17.39 29.67
N LEU A 203 -23.70 16.25 30.19
CA LEU A 203 -24.15 16.13 31.57
C LEU A 203 -23.00 16.40 32.56
N ARG A 204 -21.81 15.84 32.33
CA ARG A 204 -20.63 16.09 33.18
C ARG A 204 -20.20 17.55 33.14
N ALA A 205 -20.21 18.19 31.96
CA ALA A 205 -19.91 19.61 31.83
C ALA A 205 -20.93 20.48 32.58
N HIS A 206 -22.20 20.11 32.57
CA HIS A 206 -23.22 20.77 33.37
C HIS A 206 -22.99 20.57 34.87
N THR A 207 -22.65 19.36 35.31
CA THR A 207 -22.34 19.09 36.72
C THR A 207 -21.13 19.88 37.19
N SER A 208 -20.04 19.92 36.41
CA SER A 208 -18.86 20.69 36.77
C SER A 208 -19.14 22.19 36.83
N ALA A 209 -19.92 22.73 35.88
CA ALA A 209 -20.32 24.14 35.92
C ALA A 209 -21.21 24.47 37.13
N TYR A 210 -22.07 23.53 37.54
CA TYR A 210 -22.90 23.68 38.73
C TYR A 210 -22.05 23.63 40.01
N GLU A 211 -21.06 22.75 40.08
CA GLU A 211 -20.10 22.69 41.18
C GLU A 211 -19.27 23.99 41.30
N GLU A 212 -18.82 24.57 40.19
CA GLU A 212 -18.12 25.87 40.19
C GLU A 212 -18.98 27.01 40.73
N LEU A 213 -20.29 27.01 40.43
CA LEU A 213 -21.22 28.04 40.91
C LEU A 213 -21.52 27.92 42.42
N ILE A 214 -21.47 26.71 42.97
CA ILE A 214 -21.76 26.44 44.38
C ILE A 214 -20.50 26.41 45.23
N ALA A 215 -19.34 26.23 44.61
CA ALA A 215 -18.06 26.27 45.31
C ALA A 215 -17.90 27.61 46.05
N PRO A 216 -17.61 27.57 47.36
CA PRO A 216 -17.36 28.79 48.12
C PRO A 216 -16.16 29.52 47.50
N PRO A 217 -16.16 30.87 47.49
CA PRO A 217 -15.09 31.64 46.89
C PRO A 217 -13.76 31.24 47.54
N VAL A 218 -12.88 30.61 46.76
CA VAL A 218 -11.52 30.31 47.20
C VAL A 218 -10.85 31.65 47.39
N ALA A 219 -10.63 32.02 48.65
CA ALA A 219 -9.89 33.22 48.98
C ALA A 219 -8.52 33.16 48.30
N PRO A 220 -8.09 34.21 47.57
CA PRO A 220 -6.79 34.22 46.93
C PRO A 220 -5.70 33.95 47.99
N PRO A 221 -4.64 33.20 47.64
CA PRO A 221 -3.57 32.90 48.58
C PRO A 221 -3.03 34.22 49.14
N LEU A 222 -3.15 34.38 50.46
CA LEU A 222 -2.63 35.56 51.15
C LEU A 222 -1.13 35.69 50.85
N PRO A 223 -0.63 36.90 50.53
CA PRO A 223 0.79 37.12 50.33
C PRO A 223 1.55 36.66 51.56
N GLN A 224 2.49 35.73 51.37
CA GLN A 224 3.34 35.25 52.45
C GLN A 224 4.11 36.43 53.04
N PRO A 225 4.11 36.61 54.38
CA PRO A 225 4.87 37.69 54.99
C PRO A 225 6.36 37.50 54.71
N PRO A 226 7.12 38.58 54.47
CA PRO A 226 8.54 38.49 54.16
C PRO A 226 9.28 37.79 55.31
N ALA A 227 10.03 36.74 54.97
CA ALA A 227 10.90 36.04 55.90
C ALA A 227 11.83 37.05 56.59
N GLY A 228 11.95 36.89 57.92
CA GLY A 228 12.42 37.91 58.84
C GLY A 228 13.79 38.50 58.50
N ALA A 229 13.91 39.78 58.84
CA ALA A 229 15.17 40.50 58.91
C ALA A 229 16.15 39.78 59.88
N PRO A 230 17.44 39.65 59.53
CA PRO A 230 18.43 39.12 60.44
C PRO A 230 18.68 40.11 61.59
N THR A 231 18.35 39.67 62.80
CA THR A 231 18.79 40.23 64.09
C THR A 231 20.32 40.34 64.08
N GLN A 232 20.84 41.57 64.05
CA GLN A 232 22.25 41.83 64.34
C GLN A 232 22.48 41.65 65.84
N ASP A 233 22.82 40.43 66.24
CA ASP A 233 23.44 40.17 67.55
C ASP A 233 24.85 40.78 67.56
N GLN A 234 25.00 41.81 68.36
CA GLN A 234 26.24 42.53 68.61
C GLN A 234 26.97 41.86 69.78
N PRO A 235 28.14 41.21 69.60
CA PRO A 235 28.87 40.64 70.71
C PRO A 235 29.71 41.72 71.38
N LEU A 236 29.40 41.99 72.66
CA LEU A 236 30.29 42.63 73.62
C LEU A 236 31.62 41.87 73.67
N ARG A 237 32.68 42.47 73.10
CA ARG A 237 34.07 42.07 73.34
C ARG A 237 34.66 43.00 74.39
N ALA A 238 34.56 42.56 75.64
CA ALA A 238 35.52 42.93 76.66
C ALA A 238 36.74 42.03 76.47
N GLU A 239 37.90 42.59 76.14
CA GLU A 239 39.17 41.92 76.40
C GLU A 239 40.24 42.95 76.77
N ASP A 240 40.48 42.94 78.07
CA ASP A 240 41.55 43.51 78.85
C ASP A 240 42.85 42.70 78.61
N ARG A 241 43.96 43.35 78.22
CA ARG A 241 45.32 43.19 78.80
C ARG A 241 46.49 43.54 77.86
N ALA A 242 47.38 44.35 78.45
CA ALA A 242 48.85 44.35 78.35
C ALA A 242 49.53 44.93 77.09
N ARG A 243 49.95 46.20 77.16
CA ARG A 243 51.31 46.63 77.59
C ARG A 243 51.40 48.15 77.66
#